data_AF-A0A521X9A5-F1
#
_entry.id   AF-A0A521X9A5-F1
#
_cell.length_a   1.000
_cell.length_b   1.000
_cell.length_c   1.000
_cell.angle_alpha   90.00
_cell.angle_beta   90.00
_cell.angle_gamma   90.00
#
_symmetry.space_group_name_H-M   'P 1'
#
loop_
_entity.id
_entity.type
_entity.pdbx_description
1 polymer ?
#
loop_
_entity_poly.entity_id
_entity_poly.type
_entity_poly.pdbx_seq_one_letter_code
_entity_poly.pdbx_strand_id
1 'polypeptide(L)'
;MVKPANPLDIFLHPGDYYFADRDTRIRTILGSCVAMTFWHPQLLVGGMCHYMLPERGSEHKSGNRPAPDGRFADAAIALLLAEIDTVGAPYREYQIKLFGGGNMFPKNGNTTQLGMQNIGAARRLAKHYGFTCVAEYLGDFGHRNIIFEVWSGEVWVRHSQILPLTEYESIDRSLG
;
A
#
# COMPACT_ATOMS: atom_id res chain seq x y z
N MET A 1 -17.05 15.09 -5.55
CA MET A 1 -16.33 15.73 -6.67
C MET A 1 -16.63 14.97 -7.96
N VAL A 2 -16.46 15.56 -9.14
CA VAL A 2 -16.83 14.93 -10.42
C VAL A 2 -15.66 14.11 -10.97
N LYS A 3 -15.93 12.85 -11.34
CA LYS A 3 -14.96 11.97 -12.01
C LYS A 3 -14.55 12.56 -13.38
N PRO A 4 -13.25 12.61 -13.72
CA PRO A 4 -12.80 13.05 -15.04
C PRO A 4 -13.33 12.13 -16.14
N ALA A 5 -13.56 12.68 -17.33
CA ALA A 5 -14.12 11.93 -18.47
C ALA A 5 -13.18 10.81 -18.93
N ASN A 6 -11.88 11.09 -19.00
CA ASN A 6 -10.83 10.17 -19.42
C ASN A 6 -9.67 10.24 -18.43
N PRO A 7 -9.77 9.59 -17.26
CA PRO A 7 -8.66 9.57 -16.31
C PRO A 7 -7.45 8.84 -16.90
N LEU A 8 -6.25 9.34 -16.60
CA LEU A 8 -5.02 8.57 -16.76
C LEU A 8 -5.09 7.35 -15.82
N ASP A 9 -4.92 6.14 -16.36
CA ASP A 9 -5.00 4.90 -15.59
C ASP A 9 -3.60 4.29 -15.44
N ILE A 10 -3.05 4.32 -14.23
CA ILE A 10 -1.72 3.84 -13.89
C ILE A 10 -1.82 2.55 -13.09
N PHE A 11 -1.07 1.53 -13.50
CA PHE A 11 -0.93 0.28 -12.76
C PHE A 11 0.45 0.19 -12.10
N LEU A 12 0.51 0.04 -10.79
CA LEU A 12 1.75 -0.11 -10.03
C LEU A 12 2.15 -1.58 -9.89
N HIS A 13 3.36 -1.88 -10.33
CA HIS A 13 4.03 -3.14 -10.00
C HIS A 13 4.71 -3.03 -8.63
N PRO A 14 5.11 -4.17 -8.03
CA PRO A 14 5.88 -4.14 -6.80
C PRO A 14 7.17 -3.33 -6.96
N GLY A 15 7.37 -2.35 -6.08
CA GLY A 15 8.47 -1.39 -6.14
C GLY A 15 8.10 -0.04 -6.76
N ASP A 16 6.97 0.05 -7.44
CA ASP A 16 6.53 1.29 -8.08
C ASP A 16 5.86 2.24 -7.09
N TYR A 17 5.93 3.53 -7.40
CA TYR A 17 5.08 4.57 -6.84
C TYR A 17 4.64 5.51 -7.96
N TYR A 18 3.57 6.25 -7.72
CA TYR A 18 3.13 7.31 -8.62
C TYR A 18 2.46 8.42 -7.83
N PHE A 19 2.76 9.67 -8.18
CA PHE A 19 2.15 10.88 -7.62
C PHE A 19 1.54 11.70 -8.76
N ALA A 20 0.32 12.19 -8.56
CA ALA A 20 -0.49 12.77 -9.62
C ALA A 20 -1.54 13.75 -9.08
N ASP A 21 -2.21 14.41 -10.03
CA ASP A 21 -3.37 15.24 -9.76
C ASP A 21 -4.70 14.48 -9.97
N ARG A 22 -5.79 15.22 -9.87
CA ARG A 22 -7.18 14.76 -9.97
C ARG A 22 -7.54 14.05 -11.28
N ASP A 23 -6.74 14.16 -12.33
CA ASP A 23 -7.06 13.51 -13.61
C ASP A 23 -6.54 12.07 -13.67
N THR A 24 -6.08 11.51 -12.54
CA THR A 24 -5.45 10.19 -12.48
C THR A 24 -6.20 9.19 -11.57
N ARG A 25 -6.20 7.94 -12.01
CA ARG A 25 -6.52 6.74 -11.23
C ARG A 25 -5.29 5.85 -11.15
N ILE A 26 -4.99 5.35 -9.96
CA ILE A 26 -3.83 4.48 -9.71
C ILE A 26 -4.32 3.13 -9.16
N ARG A 27 -3.85 2.01 -9.72
CA ARG A 27 -4.31 0.64 -9.38
C ARG A 27 -3.15 -0.27 -9.05
N THR A 28 -3.41 -1.27 -8.20
CA THR A 28 -2.43 -2.34 -7.91
C THR A 28 -3.10 -3.61 -7.37
N ILE A 29 -2.34 -4.69 -7.28
CA ILE A 29 -2.72 -5.97 -6.69
C ILE A 29 -1.74 -6.30 -5.56
N LEU A 30 -2.27 -6.64 -4.40
CA LEU A 30 -1.53 -6.79 -3.15
C LEU A 30 -1.76 -8.17 -2.54
N GLY A 31 -0.69 -8.96 -2.43
CA GLY A 31 -0.57 -10.10 -1.52
C GLY A 31 -0.01 -9.64 -0.17
N SER A 32 1.17 -10.16 0.21
CA SER A 32 1.88 -9.75 1.43
C SER A 32 2.45 -8.33 1.38
N CYS A 33 2.56 -7.76 0.17
CA CYS A 33 2.94 -6.37 -0.07
C CYS A 33 1.90 -5.40 0.51
N VAL A 34 2.28 -4.14 0.70
CA VAL A 34 1.37 -3.09 1.18
C VAL A 34 1.44 -1.88 0.26
N ALA A 35 0.28 -1.27 0.05
CA ALA A 35 0.15 0.04 -0.55
C ALA A 35 -0.25 1.08 0.48
N MET A 36 0.37 2.25 0.39
CA MET A 36 -0.02 3.44 1.14
C MET A 36 -0.41 4.52 0.14
N THR A 37 -1.60 5.07 0.30
CA THR A 37 -2.04 6.26 -0.47
C THR A 37 -1.82 7.51 0.36
N PHE A 38 -1.51 8.62 -0.30
CA PHE A 38 -1.45 9.97 0.26
C PHE A 38 -2.35 10.85 -0.57
N TRP A 39 -3.28 11.57 0.06
CA TRP A 39 -4.23 12.40 -0.69
C TRP A 39 -4.52 13.71 0.01
N HIS A 40 -4.37 14.81 -0.72
CA HIS A 40 -4.72 16.14 -0.24
C HIS A 40 -6.14 16.51 -0.69
N PRO A 41 -7.13 16.64 0.22
CA PRO A 41 -8.54 16.81 -0.16
C PRO A 41 -8.88 18.14 -0.83
N GLN A 42 -8.14 19.22 -0.52
CA GLN A 42 -8.36 20.55 -1.12
C GLN A 42 -7.63 20.72 -2.46
N LEU A 43 -6.34 20.33 -2.52
CA LEU A 43 -5.51 20.45 -3.72
C LEU A 43 -5.78 19.35 -4.76
N LEU A 44 -6.39 18.23 -4.34
CA LEU A 44 -6.72 17.09 -5.20
C LEU A 44 -5.50 16.50 -5.89
N VAL A 45 -4.41 16.44 -5.14
CA VAL A 45 -3.17 15.77 -5.52
C VAL A 45 -2.90 14.65 -4.54
N GLY A 46 -2.20 13.63 -5.01
CA GLY A 46 -1.89 12.49 -4.18
C GLY A 46 -1.10 11.44 -4.92
N GLY A 47 -0.66 10.44 -4.16
CA GLY A 47 0.09 9.34 -4.72
C GLY A 47 -0.16 8.03 -4.01
N MET A 48 0.32 6.96 -4.62
CA MET A 48 0.26 5.61 -4.07
C MET A 48 1.62 4.94 -4.30
N CYS A 49 2.10 4.18 -3.31
CA CYS A 49 3.22 3.27 -3.48
C CYS A 49 2.78 1.81 -3.38
N HIS A 50 3.61 0.90 -3.89
CA HIS A 50 3.47 -0.54 -3.72
C HIS A 50 4.82 -1.11 -3.26
N TYR A 51 5.04 -1.21 -1.95
CA TYR A 51 6.30 -1.77 -1.42
C TYR A 51 6.15 -3.24 -1.03
N MET A 52 7.28 -3.94 -1.02
CA MET A 52 7.37 -5.38 -0.79
C MET A 52 7.99 -5.76 0.55
N LEU A 53 8.87 -4.91 1.07
CA LEU A 53 9.74 -5.19 2.22
C LEU A 53 9.62 -4.06 3.27
N PRO A 54 9.73 -4.39 4.57
CA PRO A 54 9.44 -3.44 5.64
C PRO A 54 10.49 -2.34 5.79
N GLU A 55 11.76 -2.66 5.55
CA GLU A 55 12.88 -1.73 5.68
C GLU A 55 14.10 -2.29 4.96
N ARG A 56 14.96 -1.41 4.46
CA ARG A 56 16.25 -1.83 3.92
C ARG A 56 17.19 -2.16 5.08
N GLY A 57 17.64 -3.41 5.15
CA GLY A 57 18.54 -3.87 6.22
C GLY A 57 19.76 -2.96 6.41
N SER A 58 20.25 -2.88 7.65
CA SER A 58 21.32 -1.96 8.10
C SER A 58 22.71 -2.21 7.52
N GLU A 59 22.86 -2.99 6.44
CA GLU A 59 24.15 -3.41 5.88
C GLU A 59 24.87 -2.30 5.11
N HIS A 60 24.23 -1.16 4.86
CA HIS A 60 24.87 -0.02 4.20
C HIS A 60 25.41 1.00 5.22
N LYS A 61 26.37 0.56 6.04
CA LYS A 61 27.21 1.42 6.89
C LYS A 61 28.47 1.94 6.18
N SER A 62 28.59 1.77 4.86
CA SER A 62 29.59 2.50 4.07
C SER A 62 28.95 3.76 3.50
N GLY A 63 29.67 4.89 3.53
CA GLY A 63 29.17 6.25 3.30
C GLY A 63 28.60 6.57 1.91
N ASN A 64 28.15 5.59 1.15
CA ASN A 64 27.47 5.75 -0.13
C ASN A 64 26.06 5.14 -0.02
N ARG A 65 25.07 5.95 0.41
CA ARG A 65 23.67 5.50 0.42
C ARG A 65 23.26 5.26 -1.03
N PRO A 66 22.83 4.04 -1.40
CA PRO A 66 22.34 3.79 -2.74
C PRO A 66 21.06 4.60 -2.98
N ALA A 67 20.71 4.81 -4.25
CA ALA A 67 19.44 5.45 -4.62
C ALA A 67 18.24 4.79 -3.90
N PRO A 68 17.17 5.56 -3.62
CA PRO A 68 15.96 5.01 -3.03
C PRO A 68 15.42 3.85 -3.87
N ASP A 69 15.08 2.74 -3.21
CA ASP A 69 14.52 1.55 -3.85
C ASP A 69 13.08 1.37 -3.35
N GLY A 70 12.10 1.65 -4.22
CA GLY A 70 10.68 1.64 -3.86
C GLY A 70 10.14 0.27 -3.42
N ARG A 71 10.95 -0.80 -3.48
CA ARG A 71 10.58 -2.10 -2.89
C ARG A 71 10.57 -2.08 -1.36
N PHE A 72 11.26 -1.13 -0.71
CA PHE A 72 11.29 -1.00 0.75
C PHE A 72 10.38 0.13 1.22
N ALA A 73 9.65 -0.08 2.32
CA ALA A 73 8.63 0.84 2.80
C ALA A 73 9.17 2.25 3.11
N ASP A 74 10.34 2.33 3.76
CA ASP A 74 11.01 3.58 4.11
C ASP A 74 11.39 4.38 2.87
N ALA A 75 11.98 3.73 1.87
CA ALA A 75 12.37 4.37 0.62
C ALA A 75 11.16 4.77 -0.24
N ALA A 76 10.14 3.91 -0.34
CA ALA A 76 8.92 4.17 -1.10
C ALA A 76 8.15 5.37 -0.54
N ILE A 77 8.06 5.47 0.80
CA ILE A 77 7.42 6.61 1.45
C ILE A 77 8.28 7.86 1.27
N ALA A 78 9.61 7.78 1.43
CA ALA A 78 10.49 8.93 1.20
C ALA A 78 10.39 9.51 -0.22
N LEU A 79 10.21 8.65 -1.24
CA LEU A 79 9.96 9.09 -2.62
C LEU A 79 8.65 9.88 -2.75
N LEU A 80 7.55 9.41 -2.13
CA LEU A 80 6.28 10.14 -2.12
C LEU A 80 6.33 11.43 -1.27
N LEU A 81 7.12 11.45 -0.20
CA LEU A 81 7.34 12.67 0.59
C LEU A 81 8.05 13.74 -0.23
N ALA A 82 9.03 13.37 -1.04
CA ALA A 82 9.69 14.32 -1.93
C ALA A 82 8.70 14.98 -2.90
N GLU A 83 7.75 14.22 -3.46
CA GLU A 83 6.68 14.75 -4.29
C GLU A 83 5.75 15.70 -3.49
N ILE A 84 5.33 15.29 -2.29
CA ILE A 84 4.52 16.13 -1.40
C ILE A 84 5.24 17.45 -1.05
N ASP A 85 6.55 17.40 -0.82
CA ASP A 85 7.36 18.57 -0.52
C ASP A 85 7.38 19.56 -1.70
N THR A 86 7.36 19.07 -2.95
CA THR A 86 7.24 19.95 -4.14
C THR A 86 5.90 20.68 -4.22
N VAL A 87 4.83 20.08 -3.67
CA VAL A 87 3.51 20.72 -3.57
C VAL A 87 3.51 21.83 -2.51
N GLY A 88 4.36 21.71 -1.49
CA GLY A 88 4.50 22.70 -0.41
C GLY A 88 3.37 22.70 0.62
N ALA A 89 2.54 21.66 0.64
CA ALA A 89 1.44 21.50 1.60
C ALA A 89 1.88 20.73 2.86
N PRO A 90 1.41 21.10 4.07
CA PRO A 90 1.76 20.38 5.29
C PRO A 90 1.31 18.92 5.26
N TYR A 91 2.16 17.99 5.73
CA TYR A 91 1.86 16.55 5.76
C TYR A 91 0.55 16.21 6.50
N ARG A 92 0.21 16.96 7.56
CA ARG A 92 -1.03 16.79 8.31
C ARG A 92 -2.30 17.03 7.49
N GLU A 93 -2.19 17.69 6.34
CA GLU A 93 -3.31 17.97 5.42
C GLU A 93 -3.51 16.83 4.42
N TYR A 94 -2.57 15.88 4.34
CA TYR A 94 -2.71 14.65 3.60
C TYR A 94 -3.40 13.58 4.44
N GLN A 95 -4.42 12.96 3.85
CA GLN A 95 -5.04 11.75 4.35
C GLN A 95 -4.28 10.54 3.82
N ILE A 96 -3.96 9.59 4.70
CA ILE A 96 -3.39 8.32 4.26
C ILE A 96 -4.36 7.16 4.44
N LYS A 97 -4.24 6.16 3.56
CA LYS A 97 -4.98 4.90 3.65
C LYS A 97 -4.06 3.73 3.35
N LEU A 98 -4.27 2.61 4.05
CA LEU A 98 -3.37 1.45 4.03
C LEU A 98 -4.08 0.20 3.54
N PHE A 99 -3.48 -0.53 2.61
CA PHE A 99 -4.06 -1.75 2.04
C PHE A 99 -3.02 -2.84 1.83
N GLY A 100 -3.42 -4.11 1.91
CA GLY A 100 -2.55 -5.25 1.59
C GLY A 100 -2.15 -6.07 2.82
N GLY A 101 -0.94 -6.63 2.82
CA GLY A 101 -0.46 -7.53 3.87
C GLY A 101 -1.25 -8.85 3.96
N GLY A 102 -1.91 -9.24 2.87
CA GLY A 102 -2.67 -10.47 2.78
C GLY A 102 -1.77 -11.71 2.69
N ASN A 103 -2.28 -12.81 3.24
CA ASN A 103 -1.60 -14.09 3.21
C ASN A 103 -2.16 -14.99 2.10
N MET A 104 -1.45 -15.07 0.98
CA MET A 104 -1.84 -15.92 -0.15
C MET A 104 -1.48 -17.40 0.05
N PHE A 105 -0.55 -17.70 0.96
CA PHE A 105 -0.01 -19.04 1.17
C PHE A 105 0.04 -19.36 2.67
N PRO A 106 -1.10 -19.75 3.30
CA PRO A 106 -1.19 -19.98 4.74
C PRO A 106 -0.21 -21.03 5.28
N LYS A 107 0.15 -22.02 4.44
CA LYS A 107 1.14 -23.06 4.78
C LYS A 107 2.58 -22.56 4.74
N ASN A 108 2.84 -21.38 4.18
CA ASN A 108 4.14 -20.75 4.14
C ASN A 108 4.24 -19.69 5.26
N GLY A 109 4.88 -20.07 6.37
CA GLY A 109 5.07 -19.18 7.52
C GLY A 109 5.80 -17.88 7.15
N ASN A 110 6.72 -17.92 6.17
CA ASN A 110 7.51 -16.77 5.76
C ASN A 110 6.65 -15.68 5.09
N THR A 111 5.67 -16.05 4.25
CA THR A 111 4.78 -15.06 3.60
C THR A 111 3.85 -14.40 4.61
N THR A 112 3.38 -15.17 5.59
CA THR A 112 2.57 -14.67 6.71
C THR A 112 3.36 -13.65 7.53
N GLN A 113 4.59 -14.01 7.91
CA GLN A 113 5.46 -13.14 8.68
C GLN A 113 5.84 -11.87 7.92
N LEU A 114 6.14 -11.97 6.63
CA LEU A 114 6.45 -10.82 5.78
C LEU A 114 5.27 -9.85 5.68
N GLY A 115 4.05 -10.35 5.49
CA GLY A 115 2.84 -9.51 5.47
C GLY A 115 2.66 -8.72 6.77
N MET A 116 2.82 -9.39 7.93
CA MET A 116 2.77 -8.72 9.23
C MET A 116 3.87 -7.68 9.42
N GLN A 117 5.09 -7.97 8.97
CA GLN A 117 6.20 -7.01 9.02
C GLN A 117 5.93 -5.78 8.14
N ASN A 118 5.41 -5.98 6.92
CA ASN A 118 5.04 -4.90 6.02
C ASN A 118 3.94 -4.03 6.62
N ILE A 119 2.90 -4.62 7.21
CA ILE A 119 1.85 -3.90 7.93
C ILE A 119 2.44 -3.06 9.08
N GLY A 120 3.36 -3.67 9.84
CA GLY A 120 4.07 -3.00 10.93
C GLY A 120 4.84 -1.77 10.43
N ALA A 121 5.58 -1.90 9.32
CA ALA A 121 6.31 -0.80 8.72
C ALA A 121 5.39 0.36 8.29
N ALA A 122 4.28 0.08 7.59
CA ALA A 122 3.32 1.12 7.20
C ALA A 122 2.80 1.91 8.41
N ARG A 123 2.32 1.22 9.45
CA ARG A 123 1.77 1.88 10.64
C ARG A 123 2.83 2.68 11.40
N ARG A 124 4.06 2.15 11.52
CA ARG A 124 5.18 2.87 12.15
C ARG A 124 5.53 4.14 11.36
N LEU A 125 5.68 4.04 10.04
CA LEU A 125 6.09 5.16 9.19
C LEU A 125 5.01 6.24 9.12
N ALA A 126 3.74 5.84 9.00
CA ALA A 126 2.60 6.74 9.14
C ALA A 126 2.66 7.58 10.43
N LYS A 127 2.87 6.90 11.57
CA LYS A 127 3.02 7.55 12.87
C LYS A 127 4.27 8.42 12.96
N HIS A 128 5.39 7.96 12.43
CA HIS A 128 6.68 8.65 12.47
C HIS A 128 6.61 10.02 11.76
N TYR A 129 5.98 10.07 10.59
CA TYR A 129 5.82 11.31 9.81
C TYR A 129 4.57 12.13 10.20
N GLY A 130 3.81 11.68 11.20
CA GLY A 130 2.65 12.42 11.71
C GLY A 130 1.44 12.45 10.78
N PHE A 131 1.30 11.47 9.89
CA PHE A 131 0.14 11.37 9.00
C PHE A 131 -1.12 10.90 9.72
N THR A 132 -2.28 11.38 9.27
CA THR A 132 -3.58 10.89 9.73
C THR A 132 -4.01 9.71 8.88
N CYS A 133 -3.98 8.51 9.45
CA CYS A 133 -4.55 7.31 8.82
C CYS A 133 -6.07 7.32 8.98
N VAL A 134 -6.78 7.51 7.86
CA VAL A 134 -8.25 7.62 7.85
C VAL A 134 -8.94 6.30 7.52
N ALA A 135 -8.23 5.35 6.94
CA ALA A 135 -8.73 4.00 6.67
C ALA A 135 -7.59 2.99 6.51
N GLU A 136 -7.82 1.76 6.96
CA GLU A 136 -6.94 0.64 6.67
C GLU A 136 -7.74 -0.63 6.36
N TYR A 137 -7.27 -1.41 5.39
CA TYR A 137 -7.75 -2.77 5.16
C TYR A 137 -6.57 -3.71 4.90
N LEU A 138 -6.09 -4.30 6.00
CA LEU A 138 -4.81 -4.99 6.09
C LEU A 138 -4.99 -6.43 6.60
N GLY A 139 -4.11 -7.35 6.21
CA GLY A 139 -4.07 -8.72 6.75
C GLY A 139 -4.98 -9.69 6.00
N ASP A 140 -5.58 -10.65 6.72
CA ASP A 140 -6.43 -11.73 6.21
C ASP A 140 -5.78 -12.67 5.18
N PHE A 141 -6.53 -13.68 4.75
CA PHE A 141 -6.14 -14.62 3.70
C PHE A 141 -6.59 -14.15 2.32
N GLY A 142 -5.70 -14.32 1.34
CA GLY A 142 -5.95 -13.94 -0.05
C GLY A 142 -5.21 -12.68 -0.48
N HIS A 143 -5.74 -12.02 -1.51
CA HIS A 143 -5.13 -10.86 -2.14
C HIS A 143 -6.16 -9.77 -2.46
N ARG A 144 -5.72 -8.53 -2.55
CA ARG A 144 -6.58 -7.37 -2.79
C ARG A 144 -6.21 -6.67 -4.07
N ASN A 145 -7.21 -6.37 -4.90
CA ASN A 145 -7.08 -5.42 -5.98
C ASN A 145 -7.56 -4.07 -5.43
N ILE A 146 -6.76 -3.02 -5.57
CA ILE A 146 -7.15 -1.68 -5.13
C ILE A 146 -7.11 -0.69 -6.28
N ILE A 147 -8.01 0.29 -6.22
CA ILE A 147 -8.12 1.39 -7.17
C ILE A 147 -8.23 2.68 -6.37
N PHE A 148 -7.23 3.55 -6.48
CA PHE A 148 -7.21 4.87 -5.90
C PHE A 148 -7.61 5.91 -6.96
N GLU A 149 -8.62 6.72 -6.65
CA GLU A 149 -9.12 7.80 -7.50
C GLU A 149 -8.72 9.15 -6.92
N VAL A 150 -7.76 9.84 -7.55
CA VAL A 150 -7.14 11.05 -6.98
C VAL A 150 -8.12 12.23 -6.95
N TRP A 151 -9.12 12.26 -7.82
CA TRP A 151 -10.15 13.31 -7.80
C TRP A 151 -11.07 13.27 -6.57
N SER A 152 -11.23 12.13 -5.90
CA SER A 152 -12.15 11.99 -4.76
C SER A 152 -11.45 11.54 -3.48
N GLY A 153 -10.22 11.03 -3.57
CA GLY A 153 -9.57 10.40 -2.44
C GLY A 153 -10.05 8.97 -2.19
N GLU A 154 -11.03 8.47 -2.95
CA GLU A 154 -11.65 7.17 -2.71
C GLU A 154 -10.72 6.03 -3.11
N VAL A 155 -10.79 4.94 -2.35
CA VAL A 155 -10.08 3.71 -2.68
C VAL A 155 -11.09 2.57 -2.72
N TRP A 156 -11.25 1.99 -3.90
CA TRP A 156 -12.08 0.81 -4.12
C TRP A 156 -11.25 -0.42 -3.89
N VAL A 157 -11.77 -1.37 -3.11
CA VAL A 157 -11.07 -2.62 -2.80
C VAL A 157 -11.92 -3.81 -3.22
N ARG A 158 -11.32 -4.71 -4.01
CA ARG A 158 -11.84 -6.06 -4.22
C ARG A 158 -10.92 -7.05 -3.54
N HIS A 159 -11.41 -7.67 -2.47
CA HIS A 159 -10.70 -8.71 -1.74
C HIS A 159 -11.10 -10.09 -2.26
N SER A 160 -10.13 -10.81 -2.81
CA SER A 160 -10.29 -12.20 -3.23
C SER A 160 -9.78 -13.10 -2.11
N GLN A 161 -10.70 -13.60 -1.28
CA GLN A 161 -10.38 -14.49 -0.17
C GLN A 161 -9.92 -15.85 -0.68
N ILE A 162 -8.95 -16.43 0.01
CA ILE A 162 -8.56 -17.84 -0.15
C ILE A 162 -8.94 -18.52 1.16
N LEU A 163 -9.77 -19.56 1.09
CA LEU A 163 -10.18 -20.30 2.27
C LEU A 163 -8.95 -20.98 2.90
N PRO A 164 -8.74 -20.83 4.22
CA PRO A 164 -7.72 -21.61 4.90
C PRO A 164 -8.10 -23.10 4.78
N LEU A 165 -7.15 -23.94 4.38
CA LEU A 165 -7.38 -25.37 4.10
C LEU A 165 -7.98 -26.14 5.29
N THR A 166 -7.90 -25.60 6.51
CA THR A 166 -8.55 -26.15 7.71
C THR A 166 -10.08 -26.21 7.61
N GLU A 167 -10.71 -25.35 6.79
CA GLU A 167 -12.15 -25.41 6.52
C GLU A 167 -12.51 -26.39 5.39
N TYR A 168 -11.56 -26.74 4.53
CA TYR A 168 -11.76 -27.81 3.54
C TYR A 168 -11.80 -29.20 4.20
N GLU A 169 -10.97 -29.42 5.22
CA GLU A 169 -10.93 -30.70 5.96
C GLU A 169 -12.16 -30.91 6.88
N SER A 170 -12.82 -29.84 7.34
CA SER A 170 -14.03 -29.96 8.15
C SER A 170 -15.29 -30.21 7.33
N ILE A 171 -15.36 -29.70 6.09
CA ILE A 171 -16.43 -30.00 5.14
C ILE A 171 -16.38 -31.47 4.70
N ASP A 172 -15.19 -31.98 4.36
CA ASP A 172 -15.01 -33.37 3.89
C ASP A 172 -15.31 -34.42 4.97
N ARG A 173 -15.07 -34.11 6.25
CA ARG A 173 -15.42 -34.98 7.39
C ARG A 173 -16.90 -35.01 7.75
N SER A 174 -17.70 -34.06 7.24
CA SER A 174 -19.16 -34.03 7.49
C SER A 174 -19.97 -34.76 6.41
N LEU A 175 -19.30 -35.21 5.34
CA LEU A 175 -19.87 -35.95 4.21
C LEU A 175 -19.43 -37.42 4.17
N GLY A 176 -18.72 -37.90 5.20
CA GLY A 176 -18.25 -39.27 5.36
C GLY A 176 -18.88 -40.00 6.54
#